data_AF-A0A933QYZ2-F1
#
_entry.id   AF-A0A933QYZ2-F1
#
_cell.length_a   1.000
_cell.length_b   1.000
_cell.length_c   1.000
_cell.angle_alpha   90.00
_cell.angle_beta   90.00
_cell.angle_gamma   90.00
#
_symmetry.space_group_name_H-M   'P 1'
#
loop_
_entity.id
_entity.type
_entity.pdbx_description
1 polymer ?
#
loop_
_entity_poly.entity_id
_entity_poly.type
_entity_poly.pdbx_seq_one_letter_code
_entity_poly.pdbx_strand_id
1 'polypeptide(L)' 'ELCIEADVKMYACQMTVDVFGFSHDEFIGGIDYVGATYFLPIGKDADVCLFI' A
#
# COMPACT_ATOMS: atom_id res chain seq x y z
N GLU A 1 1.97 14.60 1.92
CA GLU A 1 3.42 14.89 1.98
C GLU A 1 4.06 14.45 3.28
N LEU A 2 3.57 14.86 4.46
CA LEU A 2 4.21 14.52 5.76
C LEU A 2 4.57 13.04 5.96
N CYS A 3 3.68 12.10 5.60
CA CYS A 3 3.99 10.66 5.71
C CYS A 3 5.14 10.24 4.77
N ILE A 4 5.20 10.81 3.57
CA ILE A 4 6.22 10.51 2.57
C ILE A 4 7.57 11.08 3.04
N GLU A 5 7.58 12.30 3.57
CA GLU A 5 8.77 12.94 4.15
C GLU A 5 9.29 12.20 5.39
N ALA A 6 8.40 11.51 6.11
CA ALA A 6 8.73 10.66 7.25
C ALA A 6 9.11 9.22 6.86
N ASP A 7 9.37 8.97 5.57
CA ASP A 7 9.74 7.66 5.02
C ASP A 7 8.73 6.53 5.33
N VAL A 8 7.44 6.87 5.45
CA VAL A 8 6.39 5.86 5.58
C VAL A 8 6.25 5.10 4.26
N LYS A 9 6.39 3.78 4.31
CA LYS A 9 6.16 2.91 3.15
C LYS A 9 4.67 2.80 2.85
N MET A 10 4.28 3.31 1.69
CA MET A 10 2.90 3.29 1.22
C MET A 10 2.74 2.20 0.16
N TYR A 11 1.66 1.42 0.25
CA TYR A 11 1.38 0.34 -0.69
C TYR A 11 -0.04 0.46 -1.24
N ALA A 12 -0.19 0.19 -2.53
CA ALA A 12 -1.49 0.05 -3.17
C ALA A 12 -1.83 -1.43 -3.34
N CYS A 13 -3.05 -1.83 -2.97
CA CYS A 13 -3.52 -3.19 -3.22
C CYS A 13 -3.78 -3.38 -4.72
N GLN A 14 -2.96 -4.17 -5.40
CA GLN A 14 -3.04 -4.36 -6.85
C GLN A 14 -4.44 -4.79 -7.30
N MET A 15 -5.04 -5.75 -6.60
CA MET A 15 -6.39 -6.24 -6.95
C MET A 15 -7.44 -5.13 -6.83
N THR A 16 -7.30 -4.23 -5.88
CA THR A 16 -8.23 -3.11 -5.70
C THR A 16 -8.07 -2.10 -6.82
N VAL A 17 -6.83 -1.77 -7.19
CA VAL A 17 -6.53 -0.90 -8.34
C VAL A 17 -7.17 -1.47 -9.61
N ASP A 18 -6.98 -2.77 -9.87
CA ASP A 18 -7.52 -3.46 -11.04
C ASP A 18 -9.06 -3.47 -11.03
N VAL A 19 -9.69 -3.72 -9.88
CA VAL A 19 -11.16 -3.74 -9.72
C VAL A 19 -11.79 -2.39 -10.04
N PHE A 20 -11.14 -1.30 -9.63
CA PHE A 20 -11.64 0.05 -9.89
C PHE A 20 -11.15 0.62 -11.23
N GLY A 21 -10.22 -0.05 -11.91
CA GLY A 21 -9.70 0.36 -13.22
C GLY A 21 -8.82 1.60 -13.16
N PHE A 22 -8.14 1.86 -12.03
CA PHE A 22 -7.25 3.00 -11.89
C PHE A 22 -5.91 2.78 -12.61
N SER A 23 -5.36 3.84 -13.18
CA SER A 23 -4.00 3.87 -13.72
C SER A 23 -2.99 4.36 -12.69
N HIS A 24 -1.71 4.02 -12.90
CA HIS A 24 -0.65 4.33 -11.93
C HIS A 24 -0.41 5.84 -11.76
N ASP A 25 -0.65 6.62 -12.81
CA ASP A 25 -0.53 8.08 -12.82
C ASP A 25 -1.64 8.81 -12.04
N GLU A 26 -2.70 8.10 -11.65
CA GLU A 26 -3.78 8.66 -10.80
C GLU A 26 -3.39 8.72 -9.30
N PHE A 27 -2.26 8.11 -8.91
CA PHE A 27 -1.84 8.04 -7.52
C PHE A 27 -0.67 8.96 -7.19
N ILE A 28 -0.45 9.21 -5.89
CA ILE A 28 0.73 9.93 -5.39
C ILE A 28 2.03 9.20 -5.77
N GLY A 29 3.16 9.89 -5.84
CA GLY A 29 4.45 9.24 -6.08
C GLY A 29 4.91 8.38 -4.89
N GLY A 30 5.76 7.39 -5.16
CA GLY A 30 6.44 6.59 -4.13
C GLY A 30 5.61 5.44 -3.55
N ILE A 31 4.61 4.96 -4.28
CA ILE A 31 3.78 3.81 -3.87
C ILE A 31 4.17 2.57 -4.66
N ASP A 32 4.32 1.46 -3.93
CA ASP A 32 4.49 0.15 -4.53
C ASP A 32 3.15 -0.59 -4.59
N TYR A 33 2.93 -1.30 -5.70
CA TYR A 33 1.72 -2.08 -5.92
C TYR A 33 1.97 -3.51 -5.46
N VAL A 34 1.14 -3.98 -4.52
CA VAL A 34 1.38 -5.26 -3.84
C VAL A 34 0.10 -6.07 -3.75
N GLY A 35 0.27 -7.40 -3.72
CA GLY A 35 -0.81 -8.33 -3.44
C GLY A 35 -0.89 -8.69 -1.96
N ALA A 36 -1.96 -9.38 -1.58
CA ALA A 36 -2.16 -9.85 -0.20
C ALA A 36 -0.99 -10.72 0.31
N THR A 37 -0.40 -11.55 -0.54
CA THR A 37 0.73 -12.42 -0.18
C THR A 37 1.98 -11.65 0.26
N TYR A 38 2.16 -10.42 -0.22
CA TYR A 38 3.24 -9.54 0.21
C TYR A 38 2.90 -8.88 1.57
N PHE A 39 1.66 -8.43 1.74
CA PHE A 39 1.21 -7.78 2.97
C PHE A 39 1.13 -8.73 4.18
N LEU A 40 0.65 -9.96 3.98
CA LEU A 40 0.41 -10.93 5.07
C LEU A 40 1.63 -11.17 6.00
N PRO A 41 2.86 -11.42 5.51
CA PRO A 41 4.02 -11.55 6.39
C PRO A 41 4.35 -10.26 7.12
N ILE A 42 4.21 -9.09 6.47
CA ILE A 42 4.43 -7.77 7.09
C ILE A 42 3.43 -7.54 8.23
N GLY A 43 2.14 -7.79 7.97
CA GLY A 43 1.09 -7.67 8.99
C GLY A 43 1.25 -8.66 10.14
N LYS A 44 1.77 -9.87 9.86
CA LYS A 44 2.10 -10.87 10.89
C LYS A 44 3.28 -10.44 11.78
N ASP A 45 4.27 -9.76 11.22
CA ASP A 45 5.47 -9.31 11.93
C ASP A 45 5.30 -7.94 12.60
N ALA A 46 4.25 -7.19 12.28
CA ALA A 46 3.95 -5.91 12.89
C ALA A 46 3.48 -6.06 14.35
N ASP A 47 3.98 -5.21 15.25
CA ASP A 47 3.53 -5.17 16.65
C ASP A 47 2.05 -4.76 16.77
N VAL A 48 1.58 -3.92 15.85
CA VAL A 48 0.21 -3.44 15.76
C VAL A 48 -0.24 -3.45 14.30
N CYS A 49 -1.35 -4.12 14.01
CA CYS A 49 -2.01 -4.12 12.70
C CYS A 49 -3.47 -3.67 12.88
N LEU A 50 -3.87 -2.60 12.18
CA LEU A 50 -5.22 -2.05 12.23
C LEU A 50 -5.93 -2.26 10.89
N PHE A 51 -7.25 -2.43 10.94
CA PHE A 51 -8.13 -2.40 9.77
C PHE A 51 -9.10 -1.23 9.94
N ILE A 52 -9.01 -0.25 9.04
CA ILE A 52 -9.71 1.05 9.09
C ILE A 52 -10.47 1.24 7.79
#